data_AF-A0A953NVJ2-F1
#
_entry.id   AF-A0A953NVJ2-F1
#
_cell.length_a   1.000
_cell.length_b   1.000
_cell.length_c   1.000
_cell.angle_alpha   90.00
_cell.angle_beta   90.00
_cell.angle_gamma   90.00
#
_symmetry.space_group_name_H-M   'P 1'
#
loop_
_entity.id
_entity.type
_entity.pdbx_description
1 polymer ?
#
loop_
_entity_poly.entity_id
_entity_poly.type
_entity_poly.pdbx_seq_one_letter_code
_entity_poly.pdbx_strand_id
1 'polypeptide(L)'
;MNHRKQTWTFVLMTLLLAVVISGCAKKAAPPPPPPPPPPPKAATATISVSPTSIQRGQSATLTWSTENAKTVTLQGATVAASGSQTVSPTQSTDYRLAAQGDPGTPEATGTARLTVTEPPPPPPPPPQPKDEEIFAQNVHDIFFDFDKYDLRSESQTALTHAAQTISQHPNWVVLIECNCD
;
A
#
# COMPACT_ATOMS: atom_id res chain seq x y z
N MET A 1 77.40 -15.77 -68.15
CA MET A 1 78.15 -15.03 -69.18
C MET A 1 77.96 -15.78 -70.51
N ASN A 2 76.78 -15.67 -71.09
CA ASN A 2 76.41 -14.78 -72.21
C ASN A 2 76.80 -15.34 -73.59
N HIS A 3 75.84 -16.00 -74.26
CA HIS A 3 75.42 -15.78 -75.66
C HIS A 3 74.27 -16.77 -75.97
N ARG A 4 72.99 -16.42 -76.11
CA ARG A 4 72.30 -15.42 -76.98
C ARG A 4 72.17 -15.93 -78.43
N LYS A 5 70.89 -16.00 -78.88
CA LYS A 5 70.33 -15.99 -80.26
C LYS A 5 70.11 -17.37 -80.90
N GLN A 6 68.86 -17.84 -80.98
CA GLN A 6 67.89 -17.53 -82.06
C GLN A 6 68.39 -17.93 -83.44
N THR A 7 67.90 -19.07 -83.96
CA THR A 7 67.45 -19.26 -85.36
C THR A 7 67.06 -20.73 -85.54
N TRP A 8 65.77 -21.01 -85.70
CA TRP A 8 65.25 -22.00 -86.66
C TRP A 8 63.73 -21.81 -86.75
N THR A 9 63.38 -20.76 -87.47
CA THR A 9 62.08 -20.59 -88.14
C THR A 9 61.86 -21.77 -89.08
N PHE A 10 60.91 -22.66 -88.80
CA PHE A 10 60.15 -23.38 -89.82
C PHE A 10 58.73 -23.62 -89.26
N VAL A 11 57.80 -22.75 -89.63
CA VAL A 11 56.73 -22.99 -90.63
C VAL A 11 55.45 -23.46 -89.93
N LEU A 12 54.53 -22.54 -89.64
CA LEU A 12 53.39 -22.12 -90.48
C LEU A 12 52.29 -23.20 -90.57
N MET A 13 51.08 -22.79 -90.16
CA MET A 13 49.76 -23.37 -90.48
C MET A 13 49.41 -24.74 -89.90
N THR A 14 48.55 -24.74 -88.86
CA THR A 14 47.24 -25.41 -88.95
C THR A 14 46.21 -24.79 -87.98
N LEU A 15 45.28 -24.06 -88.59
CA LEU A 15 43.84 -24.00 -88.29
C LEU A 15 43.32 -23.59 -86.89
N LEU A 16 42.90 -22.32 -86.89
CA LEU A 16 41.85 -21.69 -86.09
C LEU A 16 40.68 -22.60 -85.64
N LEU A 17 40.23 -22.30 -84.41
CA LEU A 17 38.86 -22.39 -83.87
C LEU A 17 38.46 -23.66 -83.10
N ALA A 18 38.75 -23.68 -81.80
CA ALA A 18 37.93 -24.36 -80.81
C ALA A 18 37.95 -23.62 -79.45
N VAL A 19 36.96 -22.74 -79.29
CA VAL A 19 36.21 -22.43 -78.06
C VAL A 19 37.02 -22.23 -76.77
N VAL A 20 37.23 -20.94 -76.43
CA VAL A 20 37.57 -20.48 -75.08
C VAL A 20 36.31 -20.59 -74.20
N ILE A 21 36.24 -21.61 -73.34
CA ILE A 21 35.18 -21.70 -72.32
C ILE A 21 35.58 -20.80 -71.15
N SER A 22 35.15 -19.54 -71.21
CA SER A 22 35.06 -18.68 -70.02
C SER A 22 34.02 -19.27 -69.07
N GLY A 23 34.48 -20.05 -68.09
CA GLY A 23 33.66 -20.44 -66.94
C GLY A 23 33.39 -19.23 -66.07
N CYS A 24 32.25 -18.57 -66.27
CA CYS A 24 31.66 -17.68 -65.27
C CYS A 24 31.34 -18.51 -64.03
N ALA A 25 32.20 -18.48 -63.02
CA ALA A 25 31.78 -18.77 -61.66
C ALA A 25 30.72 -17.73 -61.31
N LYS A 26 29.44 -18.08 -61.45
CA LYS A 26 28.35 -17.36 -60.79
C LYS A 26 28.73 -17.33 -59.31
N LYS A 27 29.20 -16.18 -58.82
CA LYS A 27 29.18 -15.87 -57.40
C LYS A 27 27.76 -16.20 -56.96
N ALA A 28 27.60 -17.27 -56.17
CA ALA A 28 26.32 -17.56 -55.55
C ALA A 28 25.90 -16.27 -54.85
N ALA A 29 24.68 -15.79 -55.14
CA ALA A 29 24.14 -14.66 -54.42
C ALA A 29 24.27 -14.97 -52.91
N PRO A 30 24.71 -14.03 -52.07
CA PRO A 30 24.69 -14.25 -50.63
C PRO A 30 23.29 -14.75 -50.25
N PRO A 31 23.18 -15.72 -49.32
CA PRO A 31 21.89 -16.21 -48.88
C PRO A 31 21.02 -15.01 -48.48
N PRO A 32 19.71 -15.04 -48.76
CA PRO A 32 18.83 -13.94 -48.40
C PRO A 32 19.03 -13.62 -46.91
N PRO A 33 19.07 -12.34 -46.52
CA PRO A 33 19.23 -11.97 -45.12
C PRO A 33 18.17 -12.70 -44.29
N PRO A 34 18.52 -13.18 -43.08
CA PRO A 34 17.55 -13.83 -42.22
C PRO A 34 16.34 -12.91 -42.02
N PRO A 35 15.12 -13.46 -41.95
CA PRO A 35 13.93 -12.65 -41.70
C PRO A 35 14.12 -11.82 -40.41
N PRO A 36 13.62 -10.58 -40.37
CA PRO A 36 13.74 -9.75 -39.17
C PRO A 36 13.10 -10.48 -37.97
N PRO A 37 13.67 -10.35 -36.76
CA PRO A 37 13.11 -10.95 -35.56
C PRO A 37 11.69 -10.42 -35.32
N PRO A 38 10.77 -11.27 -34.82
CA PRO A 38 9.41 -10.85 -34.52
C PRO A 38 9.41 -9.71 -33.48
N PRO A 39 8.44 -8.77 -33.55
CA PRO A 39 8.37 -7.67 -32.61
C PRO A 39 8.17 -8.18 -31.16
N PRO A 40 8.77 -7.52 -30.16
CA PRO A 40 8.61 -7.91 -28.77
C PRO A 40 7.15 -7.82 -28.31
N LYS A 41 6.71 -8.75 -27.46
CA LYS A 41 5.36 -8.71 -26.85
C LYS A 41 5.32 -7.66 -25.74
N ALA A 42 4.25 -6.89 -25.67
CA ALA A 42 4.03 -5.93 -24.59
C ALA A 42 3.79 -6.64 -23.25
N ALA A 43 4.29 -6.06 -22.16
CA ALA A 43 4.04 -6.54 -20.81
C ALA A 43 2.59 -6.24 -20.37
N THR A 44 2.07 -7.04 -19.44
CA THR A 44 0.80 -6.76 -18.75
C THR A 44 1.00 -6.81 -17.24
N ALA A 45 0.19 -6.05 -16.50
CA ALA A 45 0.26 -5.94 -15.06
C ALA A 45 -1.14 -5.84 -14.46
N THR A 46 -1.48 -6.80 -13.59
CA THR A 46 -2.75 -6.81 -12.85
C THR A 46 -2.45 -6.93 -11.36
N ILE A 47 -3.14 -6.13 -10.56
CA ILE A 47 -3.04 -6.15 -9.09
C ILE A 47 -4.43 -5.94 -8.51
N SER A 48 -4.74 -6.68 -7.45
CA SER A 48 -5.98 -6.57 -6.69
C SER A 48 -5.69 -6.62 -5.20
N VAL A 49 -6.63 -6.10 -4.40
CA VAL A 49 -6.58 -6.14 -2.94
C VAL A 49 -7.91 -6.65 -2.41
N SER A 50 -7.87 -7.55 -1.43
CA SER A 50 -9.07 -8.08 -0.79
C SER A 50 -8.86 -8.25 0.72
N PRO A 51 -9.71 -7.65 1.57
CA PRO A 51 -10.79 -6.70 1.23
C PRO A 51 -10.24 -5.34 0.74
N THR A 52 -11.08 -4.54 0.07
CA THR A 52 -10.72 -3.18 -0.39
C THR A 52 -10.82 -2.10 0.70
N SER A 53 -11.40 -2.45 1.85
CA SER A 53 -11.51 -1.60 3.03
C SER A 53 -11.22 -2.42 4.29
N ILE A 54 -10.42 -1.85 5.19
CA ILE A 54 -10.07 -2.43 6.49
C ILE A 54 -10.16 -1.38 7.59
N GLN A 55 -10.48 -1.80 8.81
CA GLN A 55 -10.30 -0.95 9.98
C GLN A 55 -8.81 -0.94 10.39
N ARG A 56 -8.30 0.18 10.90
CA ARG A 56 -6.92 0.28 11.40
C ARG A 56 -6.60 -0.88 12.36
N GLY A 57 -5.48 -1.56 12.11
CA GLY A 57 -5.05 -2.74 12.86
C GLY A 57 -5.48 -4.08 12.25
N GLN A 58 -6.36 -4.07 11.25
CA GLN A 58 -6.68 -5.24 10.43
C GLN A 58 -5.71 -5.37 9.24
N SER A 59 -5.82 -6.47 8.50
CA SER A 59 -4.98 -6.78 7.34
C SER A 59 -5.80 -7.04 6.08
N ALA A 60 -5.22 -6.78 4.92
CA ALA A 60 -5.74 -7.18 3.62
C ALA A 60 -4.68 -7.96 2.82
N THR A 61 -5.13 -8.66 1.79
CA THR A 61 -4.24 -9.44 0.90
C THR A 61 -4.17 -8.76 -0.47
N LEU A 62 -2.97 -8.37 -0.86
CA LEU A 62 -2.63 -8.01 -2.24
C LEU A 62 -2.37 -9.26 -3.05
N THR A 63 -2.84 -9.29 -4.29
CA THR A 63 -2.53 -10.35 -5.26
C THR A 63 -2.20 -9.70 -6.58
N TRP A 64 -1.16 -10.17 -7.26
CA TRP A 64 -0.77 -9.64 -8.56
C TRP A 64 -0.33 -10.72 -9.53
N SER A 65 -0.46 -10.40 -10.81
CA SER A 65 0.05 -11.20 -11.91
C SER A 65 0.48 -10.32 -13.08
N THR A 66 1.60 -10.68 -13.69
CA THR A 66 2.16 -10.00 -14.87
C THR A 66 2.43 -11.00 -15.98
N GLU A 67 2.46 -10.53 -17.22
CA GLU A 67 2.83 -11.32 -18.39
C GLU A 67 3.87 -10.58 -19.23
N ASN A 68 4.78 -11.32 -19.89
CA ASN A 68 5.87 -10.78 -20.72
C ASN A 68 6.75 -9.73 -19.99
N ALA A 69 6.81 -9.78 -18.66
CA ALA A 69 7.62 -8.90 -17.83
C ALA A 69 8.95 -9.55 -17.46
N LYS A 70 10.05 -8.82 -17.59
CA LYS A 70 11.40 -9.20 -17.12
C LYS A 70 11.66 -8.73 -15.69
N THR A 71 11.10 -7.59 -15.31
CA THR A 71 11.24 -7.03 -13.98
C THR A 71 9.89 -6.50 -13.52
N VAL A 72 9.52 -6.82 -12.29
CA VAL A 72 8.28 -6.37 -11.68
C VAL A 72 8.61 -5.68 -10.38
N THR A 73 8.02 -4.51 -10.15
CA THR A 73 8.15 -3.76 -8.91
C THR A 73 6.79 -3.48 -8.29
N LEU A 74 6.71 -3.60 -6.97
CA LEU A 74 5.56 -3.21 -6.17
C LEU A 74 6.02 -2.09 -5.24
N GLN A 75 5.43 -0.90 -5.38
CA GLN A 75 5.87 0.31 -4.67
C GLN A 75 7.38 0.59 -4.80
N GLY A 76 7.95 0.29 -5.97
CA GLY A 76 9.38 0.48 -6.26
C GLY A 76 10.31 -0.63 -5.76
N ALA A 77 9.81 -1.62 -5.01
CA ALA A 77 10.59 -2.80 -4.60
C ALA A 77 10.40 -3.95 -5.60
N THR A 78 11.48 -4.64 -5.98
CA THR A 78 11.40 -5.80 -6.89
C THR A 78 10.65 -6.96 -6.26
N VAL A 79 9.68 -7.52 -6.99
CA VAL A 79 8.86 -8.67 -6.58
C VAL A 79 8.81 -9.73 -7.68
N ALA A 80 8.30 -10.92 -7.34
CA ALA A 80 8.03 -11.97 -8.32
C ALA A 80 6.96 -11.54 -9.35
N ALA A 81 7.00 -12.14 -10.54
CA ALA A 81 6.10 -11.82 -11.64
C ALA A 81 4.60 -11.98 -11.28
N SER A 82 4.30 -12.99 -10.47
CA SER A 82 2.99 -13.18 -9.86
C SER A 82 3.19 -13.54 -8.39
N GLY A 83 2.26 -13.13 -7.53
CA GLY A 83 2.41 -13.34 -6.10
C GLY A 83 1.24 -12.82 -5.29
N SER A 84 1.35 -13.02 -3.97
CA SER A 84 0.39 -12.52 -2.99
C SER A 84 1.15 -12.05 -1.74
N GLN A 85 0.65 -10.98 -1.11
CA GLN A 85 1.25 -10.39 0.09
C GLN A 85 0.17 -9.87 1.03
N THR A 86 0.25 -10.24 2.29
CA THR A 86 -0.56 -9.64 3.35
C THR A 86 0.01 -8.29 3.77
N VAL A 87 -0.85 -7.28 3.89
CA VAL A 87 -0.49 -5.91 4.26
C VAL A 87 -1.43 -5.39 5.36
N SER A 88 -0.88 -4.58 6.26
CA SER A 88 -1.63 -3.95 7.37
C SER A 88 -1.29 -2.46 7.48
N PRO A 89 -1.61 -1.63 6.47
CA PRO A 89 -1.28 -0.22 6.52
C PRO A 89 -2.10 0.53 7.58
N THR A 90 -1.53 1.60 8.12
CA THR A 90 -2.20 2.48 9.10
C THR A 90 -3.02 3.59 8.46
N GLN A 91 -2.83 3.83 7.16
CA GLN A 91 -3.51 4.83 6.33
C GLN A 91 -3.94 4.23 4.99
N SER A 92 -4.96 4.83 4.37
CA SER A 92 -5.39 4.45 3.02
C SER A 92 -4.22 4.55 2.05
N THR A 93 -3.98 3.49 1.28
CA THR A 93 -2.78 3.34 0.45
C THR A 93 -3.16 2.88 -0.94
N ASP A 94 -2.59 3.55 -1.96
CA ASP A 94 -2.67 3.13 -3.37
C ASP A 94 -1.43 2.31 -3.73
N TYR A 95 -1.61 1.02 -3.97
CA TYR A 95 -0.54 0.10 -4.36
C TYR A 95 -0.32 0.16 -5.86
N ARG A 96 0.89 0.53 -6.28
CA ARG A 96 1.30 0.55 -7.69
C ARG A 96 2.21 -0.63 -8.01
N LEU A 97 1.79 -1.43 -8.99
CA LEU A 97 2.58 -2.47 -9.63
C LEU A 97 3.11 -1.94 -10.97
N ALA A 98 4.39 -2.17 -11.24
CA ALA A 98 5.06 -1.77 -12.46
C ALA A 98 5.77 -2.99 -13.06
N ALA A 99 5.53 -3.27 -14.33
CA ALA A 99 6.06 -4.42 -15.04
C ALA A 99 6.79 -3.97 -16.31
N GLN A 100 8.10 -4.24 -16.36
CA GLN A 100 8.96 -3.85 -17.47
C GLN A 100 9.28 -5.07 -18.32
N GLY A 101 8.92 -5.01 -19.60
CA GLY A 101 9.15 -6.05 -20.60
C GLY A 101 10.48 -5.88 -21.33
N ASP A 102 10.51 -6.29 -22.60
CA ASP A 102 11.69 -6.13 -23.46
C ASP A 102 12.01 -4.66 -23.76
N PRO A 103 13.30 -4.32 -24.01
CA PRO A 103 13.68 -3.00 -24.47
C PRO A 103 12.85 -2.56 -25.69
N GLY A 104 12.29 -1.35 -25.64
CA GLY A 104 11.41 -0.84 -26.69
C GLY A 104 9.92 -1.13 -26.49
N THR A 105 9.54 -1.89 -25.45
CA THR A 105 8.14 -2.02 -25.03
C THR A 105 7.78 -1.00 -23.94
N PRO A 106 6.55 -0.47 -23.92
CA PRO A 106 6.11 0.39 -22.83
C PRO A 106 6.02 -0.41 -21.51
N GLU A 107 6.28 0.28 -20.41
CA GLU A 107 6.06 -0.26 -19.06
C GLU A 107 4.55 -0.45 -18.82
N ALA A 108 4.15 -1.60 -18.29
CA ALA A 108 2.77 -1.85 -17.88
C ALA A 108 2.59 -1.54 -16.39
N THR A 109 1.50 -0.86 -16.03
CA THR A 109 1.21 -0.49 -14.65
C THR A 109 -0.17 -0.95 -14.21
N GLY A 110 -0.29 -1.43 -12.98
CA GLY A 110 -1.55 -1.73 -12.31
C GLY A 110 -1.65 -1.01 -10.98
N THR A 111 -2.86 -0.65 -10.54
CA THR A 111 -3.09 -0.01 -9.25
C THR A 111 -4.21 -0.69 -8.46
N ALA A 112 -4.01 -0.87 -7.16
CA ALA A 112 -5.03 -1.35 -6.23
C ALA A 112 -5.13 -0.43 -5.01
N ARG A 113 -6.34 0.07 -4.71
CA ARG A 113 -6.58 0.98 -3.59
C ARG A 113 -7.09 0.22 -2.37
N LEU A 114 -6.41 0.38 -1.24
CA LEU A 114 -6.86 -0.09 0.06
C LEU A 114 -7.28 1.09 0.93
N THR A 115 -8.54 1.09 1.37
CA THR A 115 -9.06 2.11 2.27
C THR A 115 -8.89 1.67 3.72
N VAL A 116 -8.35 2.56 4.56
CA VAL A 116 -8.23 2.30 6.01
C VAL A 116 -9.18 3.22 6.76
N THR A 117 -10.11 2.64 7.50
CA THR A 117 -11.04 3.36 8.38
C THR A 117 -10.54 3.34 9.82
N GLU A 118 -10.85 4.40 10.57
CA GLU A 118 -10.64 4.36 12.01
C GLU A 118 -11.70 3.49 12.69
N PRO A 119 -11.37 2.82 13.80
CA PRO A 119 -12.38 2.24 14.67
C PRO A 119 -13.39 3.30 15.08
N PRO A 120 -14.69 2.94 15.19
CA PRO A 120 -15.64 3.84 15.82
C PRO A 120 -15.13 4.22 17.22
N PRO A 121 -15.29 5.49 17.63
CA PRO A 121 -14.94 5.89 18.98
C PRO A 121 -15.70 5.01 19.98
N PRO A 122 -15.10 4.69 21.14
CA PRO A 122 -15.83 4.01 22.19
C PRO A 122 -17.10 4.80 22.53
N PRO A 123 -18.21 4.11 22.85
CA PRO A 123 -19.42 4.80 23.28
C PRO A 123 -19.09 5.73 24.45
N PRO A 124 -19.73 6.91 24.53
CA PRO A 124 -19.53 7.79 25.66
C PRO A 124 -19.87 7.03 26.94
N PRO A 125 -19.13 7.28 28.05
CA PRO A 125 -19.49 6.71 29.33
C PRO A 125 -20.95 7.07 29.67
N PRO A 126 -21.68 6.18 30.36
CA PRO A 126 -23.03 6.49 30.83
C PRO A 126 -23.03 7.84 31.58
N PRO A 127 -24.09 8.65 31.48
CA PRO A 127 -24.22 9.85 32.28
C PRO A 127 -24.03 9.49 33.75
N GLN A 128 -22.92 9.92 34.36
CA GLN A 128 -22.78 9.83 35.80
C GLN A 128 -23.70 10.89 36.41
N PRO A 129 -24.42 10.59 37.51
CA PRO A 129 -25.10 11.64 38.27
C PRO A 129 -24.06 12.72 38.58
N LYS A 130 -24.36 13.96 38.23
CA LYS A 130 -23.49 15.07 38.60
C LYS A 130 -23.40 15.12 40.12
N ASP A 131 -22.24 15.46 40.66
CA ASP A 131 -22.03 15.60 42.11
C ASP A 131 -23.14 16.44 42.77
N GLU A 132 -23.60 17.49 42.09
CA GLU A 132 -24.70 18.36 42.51
C GLU A 132 -26.05 17.63 42.68
N GLU A 133 -26.37 16.67 41.81
CA GLU A 133 -27.59 15.87 41.91
C GLU A 133 -27.51 14.92 43.12
N ILE A 134 -26.36 14.27 43.32
CA ILE A 134 -26.16 13.36 44.46
C ILE A 134 -26.23 14.16 45.76
N PHE A 135 -25.62 15.35 45.79
CA PHE A 135 -25.67 16.24 46.94
C PHE A 135 -27.11 16.67 47.25
N ALA A 136 -27.85 17.18 46.26
CA ALA A 136 -29.22 17.65 46.46
C ALA A 136 -30.19 16.55 46.92
N GLN A 137 -29.95 15.30 46.49
CA GLN A 137 -30.79 14.15 46.87
C GLN A 137 -30.52 13.61 48.28
N ASN A 138 -29.33 13.82 48.84
CA ASN A 138 -28.91 13.17 50.08
C ASN A 138 -28.53 14.15 51.20
N VAL A 139 -28.31 15.42 50.86
CA VAL A 139 -27.98 16.50 51.79
C VAL A 139 -29.11 17.52 51.70
N HIS A 140 -29.86 17.64 52.80
CA HIS A 140 -30.98 18.55 52.92
C HIS A 140 -30.74 19.56 54.04
N ASP A 141 -31.39 20.71 53.94
CA ASP A 141 -31.36 21.73 54.98
C ASP A 141 -31.94 21.19 56.29
N ILE A 142 -31.36 21.63 57.40
CA ILE A 142 -31.80 21.28 58.74
C ILE A 142 -32.46 22.50 59.38
N PHE A 143 -33.74 22.37 59.71
CA PHE A 143 -34.52 23.43 60.33
C PHE A 143 -34.55 23.29 61.86
N PHE A 144 -34.31 24.41 62.53
CA PHE A 144 -34.32 24.51 63.99
C PHE A 144 -35.69 25.00 64.49
N ASP A 145 -35.96 24.82 65.79
CA ASP A 145 -37.09 25.49 66.45
C ASP A 145 -36.77 26.97 66.66
N PHE A 146 -37.81 27.80 66.80
CA PHE A 146 -37.65 29.21 67.11
C PHE A 146 -36.81 29.41 68.38
N ASP A 147 -35.82 30.31 68.29
CA ASP A 147 -34.88 30.64 69.37
C ASP A 147 -34.12 29.42 69.94
N LYS A 148 -33.85 28.40 69.11
CA LYS A 148 -33.08 27.21 69.50
C LYS A 148 -32.02 26.83 68.47
N TYR A 149 -30.93 26.26 68.96
CA TYR A 149 -29.85 25.70 68.14
C TYR A 149 -29.72 24.18 68.29
N ASP A 150 -30.52 23.56 69.16
CA ASP A 150 -30.49 22.12 69.37
C ASP A 150 -31.06 21.37 68.16
N LEU A 151 -30.38 20.29 67.76
CA LEU A 151 -30.87 19.42 66.69
C LEU A 151 -32.11 18.66 67.12
N ARG A 152 -33.17 18.74 66.31
CA ARG A 152 -34.37 17.92 66.49
C ARG A 152 -34.03 16.45 66.30
N SER A 153 -34.72 15.55 67.01
CA SER A 153 -34.47 14.11 66.93
C SER A 153 -34.61 13.54 65.51
N GLU A 154 -35.57 14.05 64.75
CA GLU A 154 -35.86 13.71 63.36
C GLU A 154 -34.75 14.16 62.39
N SER A 155 -34.06 15.25 62.71
CA SER A 155 -32.98 15.82 61.89
C SER A 155 -31.66 15.06 62.04
N GLN A 156 -31.45 14.35 63.17
CA GLN A 156 -30.22 13.59 63.41
C GLN A 156 -30.02 12.46 62.38
N THR A 157 -31.11 11.78 61.97
CA THR A 157 -31.05 10.73 60.95
C THR A 157 -30.67 11.31 59.58
N ALA A 158 -31.27 12.43 59.19
CA ALA A 158 -30.96 13.11 57.92
C ALA A 158 -29.51 13.61 57.91
N LEU A 159 -29.02 14.18 59.01
CA LEU A 159 -27.62 14.60 59.16
C LEU A 159 -26.64 13.43 59.11
N THR A 160 -26.99 12.30 59.72
CA THR A 160 -26.15 11.10 59.67
C THR A 160 -26.02 10.59 58.23
N HIS A 161 -27.14 10.56 57.50
CA HIS A 161 -27.16 10.15 56.09
C HIS A 161 -26.37 11.12 55.20
N ALA A 162 -26.54 12.43 55.41
CA ALA A 162 -25.78 13.46 54.71
C ALA A 162 -24.27 13.34 54.99
N ALA A 163 -23.87 13.14 56.25
CA ALA A 163 -22.47 12.97 56.64
C ALA A 163 -21.84 11.72 56.02
N GLN A 164 -22.59 10.60 55.97
CA GLN A 164 -22.15 9.38 55.29
C GLN A 164 -21.96 9.62 53.79
N THR A 165 -22.90 10.31 53.14
CA THR A 165 -22.81 10.65 51.72
C THR A 165 -21.58 11.50 51.46
N ILE A 166 -21.41 12.63 52.16
CA ILE A 166 -20.26 13.52 52.02
C ILE A 166 -18.94 12.76 52.24
N SER A 167 -18.89 11.84 53.22
CA SER A 167 -17.69 11.03 53.49
C SER A 167 -17.33 10.05 52.36
N GLN A 168 -18.30 9.63 51.55
CA GLN A 168 -18.08 8.79 50.37
C GLN A 168 -17.62 9.58 49.14
N HIS A 169 -17.66 10.92 49.21
CA HIS A 169 -17.25 11.82 48.14
C HIS A 169 -16.05 12.69 48.58
N PRO A 170 -14.83 12.12 48.62
CA PRO A 170 -13.65 12.80 49.17
C PRO A 170 -13.19 14.03 48.37
N ASN A 171 -13.74 14.24 47.18
CA ASN A 171 -13.52 15.41 46.33
C ASN A 171 -14.47 16.58 46.63
N TRP A 172 -15.49 16.40 47.48
CA TRP A 172 -16.42 17.46 47.83
C TRP A 172 -15.82 18.39 48.90
N VAL A 173 -15.95 19.70 48.68
CA VAL A 173 -15.70 20.73 49.69
C VAL A 173 -17.05 21.33 50.05
N VAL A 174 -17.48 21.13 51.30
CA VAL A 174 -18.80 21.56 51.77
C VAL A 174 -18.65 22.76 52.69
N LEU A 175 -19.45 23.80 52.45
CA LEU A 175 -19.64 24.94 53.35
C LEU A 175 -20.91 24.71 54.15
N ILE A 176 -20.82 24.78 55.48
CA ILE A 176 -21.99 24.75 56.37
C ILE A 176 -22.33 26.19 56.71
N GLU A 177 -23.50 26.65 56.27
CA GLU A 177 -24.01 27.98 56.55
C GLU A 177 -25.12 27.94 57.60
N CYS A 178 -25.14 28.93 58.49
CA CYS A 178 -26.22 29.11 59.47
C CYS A 178 -27.03 30.36 59.10
N ASN A 179 -28.34 30.19 58.96
CA ASN A 179 -29.27 31.27 58.64
C ASN A 179 -30.22 31.51 59.82
N CYS A 180 -30.56 32.77 60.08
CA CYS A 180 -31.62 33.19 61.00
C CYS A 180 -32.73 33.87 60.18
N ASP A 181 -33.96 33.83 60.70
CA ASP A 181 -35.15 34.46 60.11
C ASP A 181 -35.24 35.97 60.35
#